data_AF-A0A7C8BMB1-F1
#
_entry.id   AF-A0A7C8BMB1-F1
#
_cell.length_a   1.000
_cell.length_b   1.000
_cell.length_c   1.000
_cell.angle_alpha   90.00
_cell.angle_beta   90.00
_cell.angle_gamma   90.00
#
_symmetry.space_group_name_H-M   'P 1'
#
loop_
_entity.id
_entity.type
_entity.pdbx_description
1 polymer ?
#
loop_
_entity_poly.entity_id
_entity_poly.type
_entity_poly.pdbx_seq_one_letter_code
_entity_poly.pdbx_strand_id
1 'polypeptide(L)' 'TLRRWRAAFLAYFTTGRSSNGGTEAVNGIIELHHRLARGFRNRDNYRLRMLLAAGGLTP' A
#
# COMPACT_ATOMS: atom_id res chain seq x y z
N THR A 1 2.99 -18.78 18.30
CA THR A 1 2.64 -17.99 19.51
C THR A 1 3.56 -16.79 19.62
N LEU A 2 3.20 -15.78 20.43
CA LEU A 2 3.99 -14.54 20.60
C LEU A 2 5.48 -14.77 20.90
N ARG A 3 5.82 -15.85 21.62
CA ARG A 3 7.21 -16.27 21.86
C ARG A 3 8.04 -16.45 20.59
N ARG A 4 7.43 -16.90 19.48
CA ARG A 4 8.10 -17.08 18.17
C ARG A 4 8.53 -15.75 17.54
N TRP A 5 7.81 -14.67 17.84
CA TRP A 5 8.02 -13.35 17.23
C TRP A 5 8.70 -12.35 18.17
N ARG A 6 9.20 -12.82 19.31
CA ARG A 6 9.84 -11.97 20.34
C ARG A 6 10.91 -11.05 19.76
N ALA A 7 11.77 -11.56 18.88
CA ALA A 7 12.83 -10.77 18.27
C ALA A 7 12.28 -9.62 17.41
N ALA A 8 11.28 -9.90 16.56
CA ALA A 8 10.65 -8.88 15.71
C ALA A 8 9.93 -7.80 16.55
N PHE A 9 9.24 -8.19 17.62
CA PHE A 9 8.62 -7.22 18.54
C PHE A 9 9.65 -6.33 19.24
N LEU A 10 10.74 -6.92 19.74
CA LEU A 10 11.78 -6.14 20.43
C LEU A 10 12.58 -5.24 19.49
N ALA A 11 12.69 -5.60 18.20
CA ALA A 11 13.39 -4.81 17.20
C ALA A 11 12.83 -3.38 17.08
N TYR A 12 11.53 -3.18 17.34
CA TYR A 12 10.93 -1.84 17.39
C TYR A 12 11.69 -0.90 18.34
N PHE A 13 12.06 -1.38 19.54
CA PHE A 13 12.73 -0.55 20.54
C PHE A 13 14.21 -0.30 20.23
N THR A 14 14.87 -1.21 19.52
CA THR A 14 16.31 -1.10 19.18
C THR A 14 16.57 -0.40 17.85
N THR A 15 15.56 -0.22 17.01
CA THR A 15 15.65 0.41 15.68
C THR A 15 15.12 1.85 15.65
N GLY A 16 15.14 2.54 16.80
CA GLY A 16 14.62 3.90 16.89
C GLY A 16 13.11 4.00 16.67
N ARG A 17 12.34 2.99 17.10
CA ARG A 17 10.89 2.90 16.90
C ARG A 17 10.48 2.79 15.42
N SER A 18 11.35 2.23 14.59
CA SER A 18 11.02 1.87 13.21
C SER A 18 9.84 0.90 13.19
N SER A 19 8.83 1.20 12.37
CA SER A 19 7.60 0.43 12.28
C SER A 19 7.35 -0.06 10.86
N ASN A 20 6.52 -1.09 10.73
CA ASN A 20 6.04 -1.57 9.43
C ASN A 20 5.01 -0.62 8.79
N GLY A 21 4.67 0.50 9.44
CA GLY A 21 3.58 1.38 9.02
C GLY A 21 3.81 2.01 7.64
N GLY A 22 5.07 2.32 7.27
CA GLY A 22 5.39 2.83 5.93
C GLY A 22 5.10 1.80 4.83
N THR A 23 5.49 0.55 5.06
CA THR A 23 5.19 -0.56 4.15
C THR A 23 3.68 -0.82 4.06
N GLU A 24 2.97 -0.76 5.18
CA GLU A 24 1.51 -0.94 5.23
C GLU A 24 0.77 0.18 4.51
N ALA A 25 1.25 1.43 4.61
CA ALA A 25 0.70 2.54 3.86
C ALA A 25 0.81 2.32 2.34
N VAL A 26 1.97 1.85 1.86
CA VAL A 26 2.16 1.51 0.44
C VAL A 26 1.25 0.36 0.01
N ASN A 27 1.15 -0.70 0.82
CA ASN A 27 0.22 -1.81 0.54
C ASN A 27 -1.23 -1.32 0.47
N GLY A 28 -1.65 -0.43 1.36
CA GLY A 28 -2.99 0.16 1.37
C GLY A 28 -3.30 0.92 0.07
N ILE A 29 -2.31 1.65 -0.48
CA ILE A 29 -2.44 2.34 -1.77
C ILE A 29 -2.59 1.32 -2.91
N ILE A 30 -1.77 0.26 -2.93
CA ILE A 30 -1.85 -0.79 -3.96
C ILE A 30 -3.22 -1.49 -3.92
N GLU A 31 -3.69 -1.84 -2.73
CA GLU A 31 -5.02 -2.45 -2.57
C GLU A 31 -6.14 -1.51 -3.01
N LEU A 32 -6.05 -0.22 -2.71
CA LEU A 32 -7.03 0.77 -3.18
C LEU A 32 -7.08 0.77 -4.71
N HIS A 33 -5.94 0.80 -5.39
CA HIS A 33 -5.88 0.73 -6.85
C HIS A 33 -6.51 -0.57 -7.37
N HIS A 34 -6.23 -1.71 -6.75
CA HIS A 34 -6.89 -2.97 -7.09
C HIS A 34 -8.41 -2.91 -6.91
N ARG A 35 -8.91 -2.29 -5.84
CA ARG A 35 -10.35 -2.13 -5.61
C ARG A 35 -11.00 -1.25 -6.68
N LEU A 36 -10.33 -0.15 -7.04
CA LEU A 36 -10.76 0.80 -8.08
C LEU A 36 -10.71 0.21 -9.48
N ALA A 37 -9.78 -0.72 -9.75
CA ALA A 37 -9.59 -1.36 -11.05
C ALA A 37 -10.71 -2.34 -11.43
N ARG A 38 -11.50 -2.81 -10.48
CA ARG A 38 -12.51 -3.86 -10.72
C ARG A 38 -13.62 -3.34 -11.65
N GLY A 39 -14.00 -4.17 -12.63
CA GLY A 39 -15.11 -3.89 -13.55
C GLY A 39 -14.75 -3.12 -14.81
N PHE A 40 -13.52 -2.61 -14.94
CA PHE A 40 -13.07 -2.01 -16.19
C PHE A 40 -12.77 -3.08 -17.24
N ARG A 41 -13.42 -2.97 -18.39
CA ARG A 41 -13.17 -3.82 -19.57
C ARG A 41 -12.36 -3.11 -20.66
N ASN A 42 -12.30 -1.78 -20.59
CA ASN A 42 -11.57 -0.93 -21.52
C ASN A 42 -10.29 -0.41 -20.85
N ARG A 43 -9.14 -0.60 -21.53
CA ARG A 43 -7.81 -0.26 -21.01
C ARG A 43 -7.61 1.24 -20.79
N ASP A 44 -8.15 2.08 -21.65
CA ASP A 44 -7.97 3.54 -21.57
C ASP A 44 -8.71 4.12 -20.38
N ASN A 45 -9.95 3.66 -20.16
CA ASN A 45 -10.75 4.03 -18.99
C ASN A 45 -10.11 3.54 -17.67
N TYR A 46 -9.57 2.32 -17.67
CA TYR A 46 -8.79 1.80 -16.54
C TYR A 46 -7.59 2.70 -16.24
N ARG A 47 -6.78 3.02 -17.25
CA ARG A 47 -5.57 3.84 -17.11
C ARG A 47 -5.91 5.24 -16.59
N LEU A 48 -6.93 5.88 -17.15
CA LEU A 48 -7.40 7.19 -16.69
C LEU A 48 -7.82 7.16 -15.21
N ARG A 49 -8.55 6.11 -14.79
CA ARG A 49 -8.99 5.96 -13.39
C ARG A 49 -7.83 5.77 -12.42
N MET A 50 -6.80 5.02 -12.81
CA MET A 50 -5.59 4.81 -12.01
C MET A 50 -4.79 6.11 -11.86
N LEU A 51 -4.61 6.86 -12.96
CA LEU A 51 -3.91 8.14 -12.96
C LEU A 51 -4.59 9.18 -12.06
N LEU A 52 -5.93 9.28 -12.15
CA LEU A 52 -6.73 10.13 -11.27
C LEU A 52 -6.64 9.72 -9.79
N ALA A 53 -6.63 8.42 -9.49
CA ALA A 53 -6.51 7.92 -8.13
C ALA A 53 -5.12 8.19 -7.52
N ALA A 54 -4.08 8.23 -8.36
CA ALA A 54 -2.71 8.58 -7.98
C ALA A 54 -2.46 10.11 -7.93
N GLY A 55 -3.46 10.94 -8.21
CA GLY A 55 -3.35 12.40 -8.16
C GLY A 55 -2.73 13.06 -9.41
N GLY A 56 -2.67 12.35 -10.54
CA GLY A 56 -2.02 12.84 -11.76
C GLY A 56 -2.94 12.88 -12.98
N LEU A 57 -3.30 14.09 -13.42
CA LEU A 57 -3.55 14.42 -14.82
C LEU A 57 -2.77 15.69 -15.15
N THR A 58 -1.46 15.55 -15.29
CA THR A 58 -0.68 16.56 -16.01
C THR A 58 -0.76 16.25 -17.51
N PRO A 59 -1.09 17.24 -18.36
CA PRO A 59 -1.03 17.12 -19.82
C PRO A 59 0.31 16.59 -20.32
#